data_AF-A0A0A0MBE2-F1
#
_entry.id   AF-A0A0A0MBE2-F1
#
_cell.length_a   1.000
_cell.length_b   1.000
_cell.length_c   1.000
_cell.angle_alpha   90.00
_cell.angle_beta   90.00
_cell.angle_gamma   90.00
#
_symmetry.space_group_name_H-M   'P 1'
#
loop_
_entity.id
_entity.type
_entity.pdbx_description
1 polymer ?
#
loop_
_entity_poly.entity_id
_entity_poly.type
_entity_poly.pdbx_seq_one_letter_code
_entity_poly.pdbx_strand_id
1 'polypeptide(L)'
;GPGHRFALERDGVEILVDPAAGRYHGPALLKPLAGLAAAEFTAEDLGPEPEDWDTRAAAIGPAQPLSRLLWFAALQAGNGELLPGFDPGARYQLLKWPQTEREFPRHFRIATVMMRGAARLEEIAATTGVPLEEVVDFVNANLATGFARPEQPETPAPAAPRQGLFGRLRGR
;
A
#
# COMPACT_ATOMS: atom_id res chain seq x y z
N GLY A 1 -5.85 -1.66 -17.68
CA GLY A 1 -4.59 -0.91 -17.86
C GLY A 1 -3.75 -1.63 -18.89
N PRO A 2 -2.86 -0.92 -19.59
CA PRO A 2 -1.95 -1.57 -20.53
C PRO A 2 -1.16 -2.67 -19.82
N GLY A 3 -1.12 -3.85 -20.43
CA GLY A 3 -0.29 -4.97 -19.98
C GLY A 3 1.15 -4.89 -20.50
N HIS A 4 1.49 -3.83 -21.23
CA HIS A 4 2.82 -3.59 -21.79
C HIS A 4 3.63 -2.62 -20.93
N ARG A 5 4.94 -2.62 -21.15
CA ARG A 5 5.89 -1.71 -20.50
C ARG A 5 5.81 -0.32 -21.09
N PHE A 6 6.00 0.71 -20.29
CA PHE A 6 6.01 2.10 -20.77
C PHE A 6 6.92 2.99 -19.91
N ALA A 7 7.27 4.17 -20.42
CA ALA A 7 7.97 5.20 -19.66
C ALA A 7 7.03 6.37 -19.35
N LEU A 8 7.21 6.98 -18.18
CA LEU A 8 6.58 8.24 -17.81
C LEU A 8 7.65 9.23 -17.37
N GLU A 9 7.51 10.48 -17.77
CA GLU A 9 8.39 11.56 -17.35
C GLU A 9 7.57 12.76 -16.89
N ARG A 10 7.95 13.33 -15.75
CA ARG A 10 7.39 14.60 -15.26
C ARG A 10 8.47 15.34 -14.48
N ASP A 11 8.56 16.65 -14.67
CA ASP A 11 9.50 17.52 -13.95
C ASP A 11 10.97 17.03 -14.01
N GLY A 12 11.37 16.43 -15.14
CA GLY A 12 12.71 15.87 -15.34
C GLY A 12 12.99 14.57 -14.58
N VAL A 13 11.95 13.95 -14.00
CA VAL A 13 12.03 12.65 -13.35
C VAL A 13 11.34 11.61 -14.21
N GLU A 14 12.12 10.65 -14.67
CA GLU A 14 11.65 9.53 -15.46
C GLU A 14 11.45 8.26 -14.61
N ILE A 15 10.38 7.52 -14.90
CA ILE A 15 10.18 6.16 -14.44
C ILE A 15 9.87 5.23 -15.60
N LEU A 16 10.29 3.97 -15.47
CA LEU A 16 9.87 2.89 -16.37
C LEU A 16 8.93 1.97 -15.62
N VAL A 17 7.77 1.65 -16.18
CA VAL A 17 6.76 0.83 -15.52
C VAL A 17 6.57 -0.48 -16.28
N ASP A 18 6.66 -1.59 -15.57
CA ASP A 18 6.33 -2.94 -16.04
C ASP A 18 5.11 -3.43 -15.24
N PRO A 19 3.88 -3.16 -15.73
CA PRO A 19 2.65 -3.54 -15.03
C PRO A 19 2.51 -5.05 -14.88
N ALA A 20 2.94 -5.81 -15.89
CA ALA A 20 2.84 -7.27 -15.89
C ALA A 20 3.74 -7.91 -14.82
N ALA A 21 4.95 -7.36 -14.61
CA ALA A 21 5.84 -7.77 -13.53
C ALA A 21 5.49 -7.13 -12.17
N GLY A 22 4.58 -6.15 -12.14
CA GLY A 22 4.26 -5.38 -10.95
C GLY A 22 5.46 -4.58 -10.43
N ARG A 23 6.26 -4.01 -11.33
CA ARG A 23 7.52 -3.32 -11.01
C ARG A 23 7.64 -1.98 -11.72
N TYR A 24 8.50 -1.12 -11.19
CA TYR A 24 8.97 0.07 -11.89
C TYR A 24 10.46 0.30 -11.63
N HIS A 25 11.13 1.00 -12.54
CA HIS A 25 12.46 1.57 -12.34
C HIS A 25 12.31 3.07 -12.10
N GLY A 26 13.01 3.61 -11.11
CA GLY A 26 12.93 5.01 -10.72
C GLY A 26 13.90 5.35 -9.59
N PRO A 27 13.95 6.63 -9.17
CA PRO A 27 14.68 7.05 -7.99
C PRO A 27 14.42 6.19 -6.75
N ALA A 28 15.45 5.98 -5.94
CA ALA A 28 15.32 5.21 -4.70
C ALA A 28 14.40 5.88 -3.67
N LEU A 29 14.36 7.21 -3.66
CA LEU A 29 13.49 8.01 -2.79
C LEU A 29 12.16 8.31 -3.50
N LEU A 30 11.08 8.44 -2.73
CA LEU A 30 9.73 8.74 -3.24
C LEU A 30 9.51 10.22 -3.48
N LYS A 31 10.09 11.12 -2.67
CA LYS A 31 9.82 12.56 -2.81
C LYS A 31 10.09 13.13 -4.22
N PRO A 32 11.14 12.71 -4.95
CA PRO A 32 11.33 13.13 -6.34
C PRO A 32 10.18 12.74 -7.28
N LEU A 33 9.41 11.70 -6.95
CA LEU A 33 8.28 11.23 -7.74
C LEU A 33 7.00 12.04 -7.50
N ALA A 34 7.01 13.08 -6.66
CA ALA A 34 5.79 13.80 -6.28
C ALA A 34 5.03 14.39 -7.49
N GLY A 35 5.75 14.92 -8.49
CA GLY A 35 5.14 15.44 -9.71
C GLY A 35 4.45 14.35 -10.54
N LEU A 36 5.06 13.17 -10.64
CA LEU A 36 4.45 11.99 -11.26
C LEU A 36 3.24 11.51 -10.46
N ALA A 37 3.35 11.44 -9.13
CA ALA A 37 2.32 10.95 -8.23
C ALA A 37 1.06 11.82 -8.21
N ALA A 38 1.21 13.14 -8.42
CA ALA A 38 0.10 14.10 -8.47
C ALA A 38 -0.50 14.28 -9.87
N ALA A 39 0.10 13.68 -10.90
CA ALA A 39 -0.38 13.81 -12.27
C ALA A 39 -1.53 12.83 -12.55
N GLU A 40 -2.51 13.32 -13.32
CA GLU A 40 -3.49 12.45 -13.97
C GLU A 40 -2.89 11.95 -15.29
N PHE A 41 -2.98 10.64 -15.52
CA PHE A 41 -2.56 10.01 -16.76
C PHE A 41 -3.76 9.40 -17.47
N THR A 42 -3.84 9.66 -18.76
CA THR A 42 -4.75 9.04 -19.72
C THR A 42 -4.10 7.80 -20.34
N ALA A 43 -4.85 7.03 -21.11
CA ALA A 43 -4.27 5.88 -21.82
C ALA A 43 -3.24 6.32 -22.87
N GLU A 44 -3.42 7.52 -23.42
CA GLU A 44 -2.56 8.15 -24.42
C GLU A 44 -1.20 8.56 -23.84
N ASP A 45 -1.14 8.89 -22.56
CA ASP A 45 0.13 9.18 -21.87
C ASP A 45 0.98 7.92 -21.68
N LEU A 46 0.35 6.73 -21.75
CA LEU A 46 1.01 5.43 -21.65
C LEU A 46 1.54 5.06 -23.02
N GLY A 47 2.66 5.69 -23.39
CA GLY A 47 3.34 5.50 -24.66
C GLY A 47 3.69 4.03 -24.99
N PRO A 48 4.28 3.80 -26.17
CA PRO A 48 4.73 2.45 -26.55
C PRO A 48 5.83 1.95 -25.62
N GLU A 49 6.10 0.64 -25.68
CA GLU A 49 7.25 0.05 -24.99
C GLU A 49 8.56 0.66 -25.53
N PRO A 50 9.42 1.21 -24.65
CA PRO A 50 10.72 1.73 -25.06
C PRO A 50 11.61 0.63 -25.67
N GLU A 51 12.13 0.85 -26.88
CA GLU A 51 13.03 -0.10 -27.54
C GLU A 51 14.34 -0.34 -26.76
N ASP A 52 14.77 0.66 -25.99
CA ASP A 52 15.99 0.68 -25.17
C ASP A 52 15.74 0.40 -23.68
N TRP A 53 14.63 -0.27 -23.35
CA TRP A 53 14.18 -0.56 -21.97
C TRP A 53 15.32 -1.00 -21.03
N ASP A 54 16.07 -2.04 -21.38
CA ASP A 54 17.11 -2.60 -20.51
C ASP A 54 18.23 -1.60 -20.23
N THR A 55 18.60 -0.80 -21.22
CA THR A 55 19.64 0.23 -21.09
C THR A 55 19.18 1.34 -20.15
N ARG A 56 17.96 1.84 -20.34
CA ARG A 56 17.35 2.86 -19.45
C ARG A 56 17.16 2.34 -18.03
N ALA A 57 16.65 1.12 -17.89
CA ALA A 57 16.41 0.47 -16.60
C ALA A 57 17.71 0.37 -15.80
N ALA A 58 18.81 -0.01 -16.46
CA ALA A 58 20.14 -0.05 -15.85
C ALA A 58 20.66 1.34 -15.44
N ALA A 59 20.35 2.39 -16.21
CA ALA A 59 20.78 3.76 -15.94
C ALA A 59 19.99 4.43 -14.79
N ILE A 60 18.68 4.18 -14.69
CA ILE A 60 17.80 4.80 -13.69
C ILE A 60 18.02 4.18 -12.30
N GLY A 61 18.11 2.85 -12.23
CA GLY A 61 18.31 2.15 -10.96
C GLY A 61 17.53 0.84 -10.83
N PRO A 62 17.62 0.20 -9.64
CA PRO A 62 17.03 -1.11 -9.42
C PRO A 62 15.51 -1.09 -9.55
N ALA A 63 14.94 -2.22 -9.96
CA ALA A 63 13.50 -2.42 -9.99
C ALA A 63 12.90 -2.37 -8.59
N GLN A 64 11.76 -1.72 -8.45
CA GLN A 64 11.02 -1.52 -7.21
C GLN A 64 9.57 -2.00 -7.37
N PRO A 65 8.87 -2.40 -6.29
CA PRO A 65 7.49 -2.87 -6.37
C PRO A 65 6.56 -1.76 -6.86
N LEU A 66 5.71 -2.05 -7.86
CA LEU A 66 4.72 -1.09 -8.35
C LEU A 66 3.72 -0.68 -7.25
N SER A 67 3.42 -1.58 -6.30
CA SER A 67 2.61 -1.24 -5.13
C SER A 67 3.21 -0.11 -4.30
N ARG A 68 4.54 0.06 -4.27
CA ARG A 68 5.19 1.19 -3.58
C ARG A 68 4.86 2.53 -4.25
N LEU A 69 4.87 2.56 -5.59
CA LEU A 69 4.51 3.75 -6.36
C LEU A 69 3.03 4.08 -6.21
N LEU A 70 2.14 3.08 -6.31
CA LEU A 70 0.70 3.24 -6.12
C LEU A 70 0.35 3.71 -4.70
N TRP A 71 1.03 3.14 -3.69
CA TRP A 71 0.92 3.60 -2.31
C TRP A 71 1.27 5.09 -2.20
N PHE A 72 2.38 5.51 -2.82
CA PHE A 72 2.80 6.91 -2.76
C PHE A 72 1.85 7.85 -3.49
N ALA A 73 1.34 7.46 -4.67
CA ALA A 73 0.32 8.23 -5.38
C ALA A 73 -0.95 8.41 -4.54
N ALA A 74 -1.46 7.33 -3.94
CA ALA A 74 -2.63 7.38 -3.08
C ALA A 74 -2.42 8.19 -1.79
N LEU A 75 -1.20 8.14 -1.21
CA LEU A 75 -0.82 8.99 -0.07
C LEU A 75 -0.91 10.48 -0.43
N GLN A 76 -0.46 10.87 -1.63
CA GLN A 76 -0.46 12.27 -2.07
C GLN A 76 -1.84 12.76 -2.52
N ALA A 77 -2.70 11.87 -3.01
CA ALA A 77 -4.03 12.22 -3.49
C ALA A 77 -5.07 12.40 -2.36
N GLY A 78 -4.84 11.81 -1.18
CA GLY A 78 -5.83 11.73 -0.11
C GLY A 78 -6.25 13.08 0.47
N ASN A 79 -5.33 14.04 0.60
CA ASN A 79 -5.59 15.38 1.15
C ASN A 79 -6.38 15.38 2.48
N GLY A 80 -6.21 14.34 3.31
CA GLY A 80 -6.94 14.17 4.57
C GLY A 80 -8.39 13.71 4.44
N GLU A 81 -8.88 13.43 3.22
CA GLU A 81 -10.21 12.91 2.95
C GLU A 81 -10.16 11.40 2.66
N LEU A 82 -11.02 10.64 3.32
CA LEU A 82 -11.07 9.20 3.14
C LEU A 82 -11.57 8.85 1.73
N LEU A 83 -10.96 7.83 1.10
CA LEU A 83 -11.34 7.38 -0.24
C LEU A 83 -12.87 7.10 -0.33
N PRO A 84 -13.53 7.46 -1.45
CA PRO A 84 -14.96 7.20 -1.62
C PRO A 84 -15.32 5.74 -1.43
N GLY A 85 -16.46 5.48 -0.76
CA GLY A 85 -16.95 4.13 -0.49
C GLY A 85 -16.43 3.50 0.81
N PHE A 86 -15.52 4.16 1.51
CA PHE A 86 -15.11 3.78 2.87
C PHE A 86 -15.84 4.61 3.92
N ASP A 87 -16.20 3.98 5.03
CA ASP A 87 -16.94 4.62 6.13
C ASP A 87 -15.97 5.28 7.14
N PRO A 88 -16.02 6.60 7.36
CA PRO A 88 -15.18 7.28 8.36
C PRO A 88 -15.35 6.72 9.78
N GLY A 89 -16.53 6.17 10.10
CA GLY A 89 -16.82 5.58 11.41
C GLY A 89 -16.34 4.13 11.57
N ALA A 90 -15.83 3.50 10.51
CA ALA A 90 -15.33 2.14 10.55
C ALA A 90 -13.98 2.03 11.27
N ARG A 91 -13.63 0.78 11.61
CA ARG A 91 -12.31 0.44 12.15
C ARG A 91 -11.45 -0.12 11.03
N TYR A 92 -10.21 0.32 10.94
CA TYR A 92 -9.27 -0.07 9.88
C TYR A 92 -8.09 -0.83 10.49
N GLN A 93 -7.66 -1.89 9.82
CA GLN A 93 -6.48 -2.67 10.19
C GLN A 93 -5.55 -2.88 9.00
N LEU A 94 -4.27 -3.02 9.29
CA LEU A 94 -3.29 -3.48 8.31
C LEU A 94 -3.31 -5.00 8.23
N LEU A 95 -3.18 -5.52 7.01
CA LEU A 95 -3.11 -6.96 6.72
C LEU A 95 -1.68 -7.50 6.81
N LYS A 96 -0.70 -6.62 6.67
CA LYS A 96 0.73 -6.91 6.78
C LYS A 96 1.50 -5.65 7.09
N TRP A 97 2.73 -5.81 7.57
CA TRP A 97 3.64 -4.69 7.76
C TRP A 97 3.92 -3.99 6.42
N PRO A 98 3.70 -2.66 6.33
CA PRO A 98 4.08 -1.88 5.17
C PRO A 98 5.61 -1.78 5.09
N GLN A 99 6.11 -1.50 3.89
CA GLN A 99 7.52 -1.14 3.72
C GLN A 99 7.80 0.18 4.44
N THR A 100 8.86 0.21 5.25
CA THR A 100 9.25 1.43 5.96
C THR A 100 9.96 2.39 5.01
N GLU A 101 9.31 3.51 4.69
CA GLU A 101 9.90 4.60 3.93
C GLU A 101 10.53 5.63 4.88
N ARG A 102 11.86 5.74 4.86
CA ARG A 102 12.62 6.63 5.78
C ARG A 102 12.20 8.09 5.69
N GLU A 103 11.66 8.49 4.53
CA GLU A 103 11.17 9.84 4.26
C GLU A 103 9.87 10.18 5.01
N PHE A 104 9.17 9.17 5.55
CA PHE A 104 7.88 9.29 6.24
C PHE A 104 7.93 8.62 7.64
N PRO A 105 8.75 9.13 8.57
CA PRO A 105 9.01 8.46 9.85
C PRO A 105 7.78 8.35 10.77
N ARG A 106 6.74 9.18 10.57
CA ARG A 106 5.50 9.13 11.36
C ARG A 106 4.65 7.90 11.02
N HIS A 107 4.69 7.42 9.78
CA HIS A 107 3.90 6.28 9.31
C HIS A 107 4.19 4.98 10.08
N PHE A 108 5.41 4.81 10.58
CA PHE A 108 5.75 3.66 11.42
C PHE A 108 4.89 3.59 12.71
N ARG A 109 4.58 4.75 13.30
CA ARG A 109 3.72 4.83 14.51
C ARG A 109 2.28 4.43 14.19
N ILE A 110 1.76 4.94 13.06
CA ILE A 110 0.42 4.61 12.55
C ILE A 110 0.32 3.10 12.28
N ALA A 111 1.29 2.54 11.55
CA ALA A 111 1.35 1.12 11.24
C ALA A 111 1.41 0.26 12.50
N THR A 112 2.17 0.67 13.52
CA THR A 112 2.25 -0.06 14.80
C THR A 112 0.90 -0.19 15.50
N VAL A 113 0.06 0.85 15.44
CA VAL A 113 -1.31 0.78 15.99
C VAL A 113 -2.18 -0.14 15.15
N MET A 114 -2.21 0.06 13.83
CA MET A 114 -3.07 -0.71 12.92
C MET A 114 -2.69 -2.19 12.79
N MET A 115 -1.43 -2.57 13.06
CA MET A 115 -0.97 -3.95 13.09
C MET A 115 -1.37 -4.69 14.37
N ARG A 116 -1.75 -3.98 15.45
CA ARG A 116 -2.25 -4.60 16.69
C ARG A 116 -3.70 -5.05 16.56
N GLY A 117 -4.45 -4.43 15.66
CA GLY A 117 -5.85 -4.71 15.42
C GLY A 117 -6.54 -3.53 14.77
N ALA A 118 -7.82 -3.70 14.44
CA ALA A 118 -8.61 -2.64 13.83
C ALA A 118 -8.86 -1.49 14.82
N ALA A 119 -8.73 -0.25 14.35
CA ALA A 119 -8.99 0.97 15.12
C ALA A 119 -9.62 2.06 14.24
N ARG A 120 -10.38 2.97 14.86
CA ARG A 120 -10.92 4.15 14.17
C ARG A 120 -9.81 5.16 13.86
N LEU A 121 -10.03 6.00 12.87
CA LEU A 121 -9.04 6.98 12.41
C LEU A 121 -8.65 7.95 13.54
N GLU A 122 -9.63 8.41 14.32
CA GLU A 122 -9.41 9.30 15.46
C GLU A 122 -8.69 8.61 16.62
N GLU A 123 -8.97 7.32 16.85
CA GLU A 123 -8.29 6.52 17.87
C GLU A 123 -6.80 6.37 17.52
N ILE A 124 -6.50 6.14 16.24
CA ILE A 124 -5.13 6.03 15.74
C ILE A 124 -4.41 7.38 15.86
N ALA A 125 -5.04 8.48 15.45
CA ALA A 125 -4.49 9.83 15.58
C ALA A 125 -4.17 10.17 17.05
N ALA A 126 -5.13 9.96 17.95
CA ALA A 126 -4.95 10.20 19.39
C ALA A 126 -3.84 9.34 20.00
N THR A 127 -3.74 8.05 19.63
CA THR A 127 -2.74 7.12 20.16
C THR A 127 -1.33 7.45 19.68
N THR A 128 -1.20 7.88 18.42
CA THR A 128 0.11 8.11 17.79
C THR A 128 0.61 9.54 17.92
N GLY A 129 -0.29 10.49 18.22
CA GLY A 129 -0.01 11.93 18.16
C GLY A 129 0.20 12.45 16.73
N VAL A 130 -0.17 11.68 15.71
CA VAL A 130 -0.11 12.08 14.30
C VAL A 130 -1.41 12.80 13.94
N PRO A 131 -1.38 13.90 13.16
CA PRO A 131 -2.59 14.58 12.71
C PRO A 131 -3.54 13.64 11.97
N LEU A 132 -4.86 13.87 12.13
CA LEU A 132 -5.90 12.99 11.57
C LEU A 132 -5.79 12.90 10.06
N GLU A 133 -5.49 14.02 9.39
CA GLU A 133 -5.32 14.07 7.93
C GLU A 133 -4.23 13.12 7.44
N GLU A 134 -3.09 13.06 8.12
CA GLU A 134 -1.99 12.16 7.76
C GLU A 134 -2.29 10.69 8.09
N VAL A 135 -3.10 10.44 9.13
CA VAL A 135 -3.65 9.10 9.39
C VAL A 135 -4.57 8.67 8.26
N VAL A 136 -5.46 9.56 7.81
CA VAL A 136 -6.38 9.30 6.69
C VAL A 136 -5.60 9.00 5.42
N ASP A 137 -4.62 9.84 5.07
CA ASP A 137 -3.78 9.65 3.88
C ASP A 137 -3.01 8.33 3.92
N PHE A 138 -2.45 7.98 5.09
CA PHE A 138 -1.77 6.71 5.27
C PHE A 138 -2.74 5.52 5.11
N VAL A 139 -3.95 5.60 5.67
CA VAL A 139 -4.97 4.55 5.53
C VAL A 139 -5.39 4.42 4.06
N ASN A 140 -5.66 5.52 3.37
CA ASN A 140 -5.97 5.55 1.94
C ASN A 140 -4.90 4.86 1.11
N ALA A 141 -3.64 5.18 1.35
CA ALA A 141 -2.51 4.59 0.64
C ALA A 141 -2.43 3.07 0.81
N ASN A 142 -2.76 2.56 2.00
CA ASN A 142 -2.80 1.14 2.27
C ASN A 142 -4.09 0.47 1.75
N LEU A 143 -5.22 1.17 1.72
CA LEU A 143 -6.46 0.68 1.09
C LEU A 143 -6.30 0.53 -0.43
N ALA A 144 -5.72 1.53 -1.09
CA ALA A 144 -5.47 1.53 -2.54
C ALA A 144 -4.55 0.40 -2.99
N THR A 145 -3.66 -0.07 -2.11
CA THR A 145 -2.75 -1.19 -2.36
C THR A 145 -3.24 -2.54 -1.82
N GLY A 146 -4.42 -2.57 -1.19
CA GLY A 146 -4.98 -3.77 -0.55
C GLY A 146 -4.18 -4.24 0.66
N PHE A 147 -3.39 -3.35 1.29
CA PHE A 147 -2.60 -3.66 2.49
C PHE A 147 -3.33 -3.28 3.77
N ALA A 148 -4.43 -2.53 3.67
CA ALA A 148 -5.39 -2.31 4.74
C ALA A 148 -6.78 -2.78 4.32
N ARG A 149 -7.66 -2.98 5.30
CA ARG A 149 -9.09 -3.17 5.08
C ARG A 149 -9.90 -2.60 6.23
N PRO A 150 -11.18 -2.24 6.00
CA PRO A 150 -12.13 -2.10 7.09
C PRO A 150 -12.29 -3.45 7.81
N GLU A 151 -12.52 -3.39 9.12
CA GLU A 151 -12.92 -4.55 9.90
C GLU A 151 -14.22 -5.11 9.34
N GLN A 152 -14.19 -6.41 9.01
CA GLN A 152 -15.40 -7.14 8.69
C GLN A 152 -15.88 -7.82 9.98
N PRO A 153 -17.20 -7.88 10.24
CA PRO A 153 -17.70 -8.66 11.35
C PRO A 153 -17.20 -10.10 11.20
N GLU A 154 -16.51 -10.61 12.24
CA GLU A 154 -15.97 -11.96 12.20
C GLU A 154 -17.11 -12.95 11.94
N THR A 155 -16.99 -13.76 10.90
CA THR A 155 -17.78 -15.00 10.83
C THR A 155 -17.21 -15.91 11.91
N PRO A 156 -18.00 -16.36 12.91
CA PRO A 156 -17.46 -17.19 13.98
C PRO A 156 -16.76 -18.41 13.39
N ALA A 157 -15.49 -18.61 13.74
CA ALA A 157 -14.78 -19.81 13.35
C ALA A 157 -15.54 -21.04 13.87
N PRO A 158 -15.74 -22.11 13.06
CA PRO A 158 -16.34 -23.33 13.57
C PRO A 158 -15.45 -23.85 14.71
N ALA A 159 -16.06 -24.08 15.88
CA ALA A 159 -15.37 -24.53 17.07
C ALA A 159 -14.56 -25.80 16.75
N ALA A 160 -13.25 -25.76 17.03
CA ALA A 160 -12.39 -26.93 16.84
C ALA A 160 -12.95 -28.12 17.64
N PRO A 161 -13.06 -29.32 17.04
CA PRO A 161 -13.60 -30.47 17.74
C PRO A 161 -12.67 -30.82 18.91
N ARG A 162 -13.21 -30.81 20.13
CA ARG A 162 -12.50 -31.28 21.33
C ARG A 162 -12.13 -32.75 21.13
N GLN A 163 -10.86 -33.03 20.88
CA GLN A 163 -10.36 -34.40 20.80
C GLN A 163 -10.49 -35.05 22.18
N GLY A 164 -11.32 -36.09 22.26
CA GLY A 164 -11.68 -36.78 23.48
C GLY A 164 -10.49 -37.47 24.15
N LEU A 165 -10.35 -37.21 25.45
CA LEU A 165 -9.36 -37.78 26.35
C LEU A 165 -9.66 -39.26 26.73
N PHE A 166 -9.97 -40.11 25.75
CA PHE A 166 -10.33 -41.54 25.97
C PHE A 166 -9.44 -42.54 25.22
N GLY A 167 -8.17 -42.19 25.00
CA GLY A 167 -7.17 -43.10 24.42
C GLY A 167 -6.46 -44.02 25.41
N ARG A 168 -6.96 -44.19 26.64
CA ARG A 168 -6.35 -45.08 27.63
C ARG A 168 -7.21 -46.34 27.82
N LEU A 169 -6.54 -47.47 27.60
CA LEU A 169 -6.88 -48.86 27.96
C LEU A 169 -7.45 -49.72 26.82
N ARG A 170 -6.55 -50.42 26.10
CA ARG A 170 -6.60 -51.88 25.89
C ARG A 170 -5.32 -52.38 25.20
N GLY A 171 -4.73 -53.41 25.78
CA GLY A 171 -3.59 -54.14 25.21
C GLY A 171 -2.86 -54.96 26.28
N ARG A 172 -3.50 -56.06 26.72
CA ARG A 172 -2.83 -57.23 27.31
C ARG A 172 -2.64 -58.24 26.19
#